data_AF-A0A0V1Q2M9-F1
#
_entry.id   AF-A0A0V1Q2M9-F1
#
_cell.length_a   1.000
_cell.length_b   1.000
_cell.length_c   1.000
_cell.angle_alpha   90.00
_cell.angle_beta   90.00
_cell.angle_gamma   90.00
#
_symmetry.space_group_name_H-M   'P 1'
#
loop_
_entity.id
_entity.type
_entity.pdbx_description
1 polymer ?
#
loop_
_entity_poly.entity_id
_entity_poly.type
_entity_poly.pdbx_seq_one_letter_code
_entity_poly.pdbx_strand_id
1 'polypeptide(L)'
;MQFKTVLFTLATCLSLSGVQAKDSCSFSTTITAASAASQLNSCPTLDGKIEITGDEITSLDFSSVEVIKGDLKLFNSSSVTDVNLNQLSEISGSLTVQAYTQLHSLDLTSLSKAEELSLISLPSFAILNLNKGISDAGSIKISDTALSSLEGLTNYETVGSLDVDNNKNISSIDLSSLQSVKDTLVLSFNSDECEVKLDQLIWASNLTIQDVADFSASNLTKVNGTFNLAYNTFESVEFKKLKEVGGSLQIFANNDLTDISVDKLTTIGGEFRMFNNTELEDMEDSFSKLQTVEGAVNIEGNIANFTLPKLKEVDGTFTFETKSDEFDCSAFKKKLKKVVKGGKSPKCSAPKKKKSSSSKKGSSSTSSSSSSSTDSSSSGSSSSSSSSSTKSSNANVLINSTFILTIAIGAVFALFV
;
A
#
# COMPACT_ATOMS: atom_id res chain seq x y z
N MET A 1 90.73 6.68 44.86
CA MET A 1 89.38 7.08 45.33
C MET A 1 88.66 7.66 44.12
N GLN A 2 87.85 6.86 43.41
CA GLN A 2 86.37 6.97 43.31
C GLN A 2 85.89 8.44 43.09
N PHE A 3 85.12 8.83 42.07
CA PHE A 3 83.80 8.30 41.67
C PHE A 3 83.39 8.70 40.23
N LYS A 4 82.73 7.73 39.57
CA LYS A 4 81.65 7.72 38.56
C LYS A 4 81.26 9.01 37.80
N THR A 5 81.15 8.87 36.48
CA THR A 5 80.16 9.57 35.64
C THR A 5 79.35 8.53 34.86
N VAL A 6 78.03 8.69 34.92
CA VAL A 6 77.00 7.76 34.43
C VAL A 6 76.81 7.93 32.91
N LEU A 7 76.87 6.83 32.16
CA LEU A 7 76.46 6.74 30.77
C LEU A 7 74.98 6.31 30.72
N PHE A 8 74.11 7.13 30.14
CA PHE A 8 72.73 6.75 29.78
C PHE A 8 72.68 6.51 28.27
N THR A 9 72.50 5.26 27.87
CA THR A 9 72.02 4.86 26.54
C THR A 9 70.56 4.43 26.68
N LEU A 10 69.64 5.10 25.98
CA LEU A 10 68.27 4.59 25.83
C LEU A 10 67.81 4.77 24.39
N ALA A 11 67.22 3.68 23.89
CA ALA A 11 66.95 3.35 22.50
C ALA A 11 65.94 4.28 21.82
N THR A 12 66.24 4.64 20.57
CA THR A 12 65.28 5.19 19.62
C THR A 12 64.34 4.07 19.16
N CYS A 13 63.11 4.10 19.67
CA CYS A 13 62.00 3.28 19.22
C CYS A 13 61.61 3.72 17.78
N LEU A 14 61.79 2.85 16.78
CA LEU A 14 61.17 3.03 15.47
C LEU A 14 59.66 2.77 15.64
N SER A 15 58.85 3.82 15.57
CA SER A 15 57.41 3.66 15.37
C SER A 15 57.16 3.15 13.94
N LEU A 16 56.80 1.87 13.80
CA LEU A 16 56.07 1.43 12.62
C LEU A 16 54.70 2.12 12.65
N SER A 17 54.53 3.15 11.82
CA SER A 17 53.21 3.64 11.46
C SER A 17 52.51 2.52 10.69
N GLY A 18 51.54 1.86 11.33
CA GLY A 18 50.62 0.98 10.63
C GLY A 18 49.85 1.79 9.59
N VAL A 19 50.25 1.68 8.33
CA VAL A 19 49.38 2.07 7.22
C VAL A 19 48.20 1.11 7.27
N GLN A 20 47.03 1.57 7.74
CA GLN A 20 45.80 0.84 7.46
C GLN A 20 45.71 0.76 5.93
N ALA A 21 45.78 -0.45 5.39
CA ALA A 21 45.47 -0.69 3.99
C ALA A 21 44.02 -0.22 3.79
N LYS A 22 43.85 0.90 3.09
CA LYS A 22 42.53 1.34 2.63
C LYS A 22 42.01 0.20 1.76
N ASP A 23 40.94 -0.44 2.19
CA ASP A 23 40.33 -1.56 1.47
C ASP A 23 40.06 -1.12 0.03
N SER A 24 40.67 -1.80 -0.95
CA SER A 24 40.69 -1.33 -2.34
C SER A 24 39.30 -1.30 -2.97
N CYS A 25 38.33 -1.97 -2.34
CA CYS A 25 36.95 -2.06 -2.77
C CYS A 25 35.97 -1.26 -1.88
N SER A 26 36.51 -0.39 -1.01
CA SER A 26 35.72 0.58 -0.26
C SER A 26 35.80 1.96 -0.92
N PHE A 27 34.66 2.42 -1.44
CA PHE A 27 34.55 3.63 -2.23
C PHE A 27 33.62 4.65 -1.58
N SER A 28 33.91 5.94 -1.77
CA SER A 28 32.95 7.02 -1.51
C SER A 28 33.08 8.00 -2.67
N THR A 29 32.24 7.82 -3.69
CA THR A 29 32.42 8.49 -4.99
C THR A 29 31.12 8.59 -5.78
N THR A 30 31.09 9.55 -6.69
CA THR A 30 30.10 9.65 -7.76
C THR A 30 30.79 9.40 -9.09
N ILE A 31 30.27 8.48 -9.90
CA ILE A 31 30.80 8.06 -11.20
C ILE A 31 29.89 8.58 -12.30
N THR A 32 30.48 9.30 -13.26
CA THR A 32 29.78 9.81 -14.45
C THR A 32 30.37 9.32 -15.75
N ALA A 33 31.51 8.61 -15.71
CA ALA A 33 32.22 8.12 -16.88
C ALA A 33 32.28 6.59 -16.88
N ALA A 34 32.07 5.98 -18.04
CA ALA A 34 32.04 4.51 -18.19
C ALA A 34 33.34 3.83 -17.73
N SER A 35 34.51 4.48 -17.94
CA SER A 35 35.81 3.92 -17.55
C SER A 35 35.97 3.73 -16.03
N ALA A 36 35.34 4.59 -15.23
CA ALA A 36 35.36 4.47 -13.77
C ALA A 36 34.36 3.41 -13.27
N ALA A 37 33.24 3.20 -13.97
CA ALA A 37 32.30 2.13 -13.65
C ALA A 37 32.94 0.73 -13.81
N SER A 38 33.77 0.54 -14.85
CA SER A 38 34.49 -0.72 -15.07
C SER A 38 35.50 -1.07 -13.96
N GLN A 39 36.00 -0.08 -13.21
CA GLN A 39 36.91 -0.34 -12.08
C GLN A 39 36.19 -1.02 -10.92
N LEU A 40 34.89 -0.76 -10.74
CA LEU A 40 34.08 -1.43 -9.71
C LEU A 40 33.93 -2.93 -10.00
N ASN A 41 33.89 -3.31 -11.29
CA ASN A 41 33.83 -4.71 -11.72
C ASN A 41 35.16 -5.48 -11.54
N SER A 42 36.12 -4.91 -10.80
CA SER A 42 37.29 -5.65 -10.31
C SER A 42 37.13 -6.10 -8.84
N CYS A 43 36.04 -5.68 -8.19
CA CYS A 43 35.78 -5.89 -6.78
C CYS A 43 34.63 -6.89 -6.58
N PRO A 44 34.88 -8.07 -5.98
CA PRO A 44 33.81 -9.00 -5.62
C PRO A 44 32.85 -8.46 -4.55
N THR A 45 33.35 -7.61 -3.66
CA THR A 45 32.53 -6.94 -2.64
C THR A 45 32.65 -5.44 -2.78
N LEU A 46 31.53 -4.75 -2.98
CA LEU A 46 31.46 -3.30 -2.99
C LEU A 46 31.10 -2.78 -1.60
N ASP A 47 31.92 -1.89 -1.04
CA ASP A 47 31.70 -1.26 0.26
C ASP A 47 31.77 0.27 0.15
N GLY A 48 31.18 0.97 1.11
CA GLY A 48 31.04 2.43 1.14
C GLY A 48 29.88 2.96 0.30
N LYS A 49 29.92 4.24 -0.08
CA LYS A 49 28.81 4.95 -0.75
C LYS A 49 29.17 5.25 -2.22
N ILE A 50 28.58 4.52 -3.14
CA ILE A 50 28.84 4.61 -4.58
C ILE A 50 27.60 5.13 -5.29
N GLU A 51 27.75 6.23 -6.03
CA GLU A 51 26.69 6.78 -6.87
C GLU A 51 27.12 6.73 -8.34
N ILE A 52 26.23 6.30 -9.25
CA ILE A 52 26.49 6.26 -10.69
C ILE A 52 25.37 7.01 -11.43
N THR A 53 25.75 8.02 -12.22
CA THR A 53 24.79 8.94 -12.84
C THR A 53 25.26 9.48 -14.18
N GLY A 54 24.33 10.03 -14.97
CA GLY A 54 24.60 10.68 -16.23
C GLY A 54 24.42 9.78 -17.44
N ASP A 55 24.53 10.39 -18.62
CA ASP A 55 24.18 9.79 -19.90
C ASP A 55 25.39 9.32 -20.75
N GLU A 56 26.60 9.52 -20.23
CA GLU A 56 27.84 9.07 -20.88
C GLU A 56 28.07 7.55 -20.72
N ILE A 57 27.25 6.89 -19.89
CA ILE A 57 27.30 5.45 -19.63
C ILE A 57 26.16 4.79 -20.40
N THR A 58 26.46 3.86 -21.30
CA THR A 58 25.43 3.20 -22.13
C THR A 58 25.06 1.80 -21.63
N SER A 59 25.92 1.17 -20.84
CA SER A 59 25.70 -0.14 -20.22
C SER A 59 26.48 -0.24 -18.92
N LEU A 60 25.96 -1.03 -17.97
CA LEU A 60 26.60 -1.28 -16.69
C LEU A 60 26.76 -2.79 -16.50
N ASP A 61 28.00 -3.24 -16.47
CA ASP A 61 28.34 -4.65 -16.24
C ASP A 61 29.15 -4.80 -14.96
N PHE A 62 28.52 -5.44 -13.98
CA PHE A 62 29.04 -5.75 -12.66
C PHE A 62 29.06 -7.27 -12.42
N SER A 63 29.29 -8.06 -13.48
CA SER A 63 29.29 -9.53 -13.42
C SER A 63 30.29 -10.15 -12.45
N SER A 64 31.27 -9.40 -11.92
CA SER A 64 32.19 -9.90 -10.88
C SER A 64 31.69 -9.63 -9.46
N VAL A 65 30.70 -8.75 -9.29
CA VAL A 65 30.25 -8.29 -7.97
C VAL A 65 29.36 -9.37 -7.37
N GLU A 66 29.76 -9.90 -6.23
CA GLU A 66 29.06 -10.95 -5.50
C GLU A 66 28.31 -10.41 -4.29
N VAL A 67 28.77 -9.30 -3.70
CA VAL A 67 28.19 -8.68 -2.50
C VAL A 67 28.20 -7.15 -2.59
N ILE A 68 27.07 -6.52 -2.28
CA ILE A 68 26.99 -5.08 -1.99
C ILE A 68 26.86 -4.91 -0.48
N LYS A 69 27.95 -4.54 0.17
CA LYS A 69 28.02 -4.34 1.62
C LYS A 69 27.64 -2.92 2.04
N GLY A 70 27.99 -1.94 1.22
CA GLY A 70 27.63 -0.53 1.39
C GLY A 70 26.41 -0.14 0.56
N ASP A 71 26.40 1.09 0.08
CA ASP A 71 25.31 1.66 -0.73
C ASP A 71 25.74 1.81 -2.19
N LEU A 72 25.03 1.15 -3.10
CA LEU A 72 25.14 1.36 -4.53
C LEU A 72 23.87 2.05 -5.05
N LYS A 73 24.01 3.29 -5.51
CA LYS A 73 22.92 4.07 -6.08
C LYS A 73 23.18 4.38 -7.55
N LEU A 74 22.37 3.80 -8.42
CA LEU A 74 22.26 4.15 -9.83
C LEU A 74 21.16 5.21 -9.96
N PHE A 75 21.51 6.47 -10.29
CA PHE A 75 20.50 7.54 -10.37
C PHE A 75 20.61 8.43 -11.61
N ASN A 76 19.47 8.84 -12.16
CA ASN A 76 19.37 9.81 -13.25
C ASN A 76 20.20 9.44 -14.49
N SER A 77 19.70 8.48 -15.27
CA SER A 77 20.26 8.12 -16.57
C SER A 77 19.13 7.90 -17.59
N SER A 78 19.39 8.31 -18.82
CA SER A 78 18.53 8.14 -19.99
C SER A 78 19.22 7.38 -21.12
N SER A 79 20.39 6.78 -20.84
CA SER A 79 21.22 6.07 -21.82
C SER A 79 21.42 4.59 -21.48
N VAL A 80 21.45 4.24 -20.19
CA VAL A 80 21.63 2.85 -19.74
C VAL A 80 20.35 2.06 -20.01
N THR A 81 20.48 0.99 -20.79
CA THR A 81 19.38 0.09 -21.16
C THR A 81 19.38 -1.21 -20.37
N ASP A 82 20.54 -1.66 -19.92
CA ASP A 82 20.68 -2.91 -19.18
C ASP A 82 21.72 -2.76 -18.06
N VAL A 83 21.45 -3.40 -16.92
CA VAL A 83 22.38 -3.51 -15.78
C VAL A 83 22.58 -4.98 -15.45
N ASN A 84 23.82 -5.46 -15.52
CA ASN A 84 24.17 -6.84 -15.20
C ASN A 84 24.81 -6.95 -13.81
N LEU A 85 24.15 -7.63 -12.88
CA LEU A 85 24.61 -8.00 -11.55
C LEU A 85 24.35 -9.51 -11.32
N ASN A 86 24.50 -10.33 -12.36
CA ASN A 86 24.09 -11.74 -12.36
C ASN A 86 24.77 -12.61 -11.27
N GLN A 87 25.97 -12.23 -10.81
CA GLN A 87 26.69 -12.91 -9.73
C GLN A 87 26.39 -12.35 -8.33
N LEU A 88 25.65 -11.24 -8.22
CA LEU A 88 25.30 -10.62 -6.95
C LEU A 88 24.42 -11.57 -6.15
N SER A 89 24.93 -12.03 -5.00
CA SER A 89 24.28 -13.01 -4.15
C SER A 89 23.63 -12.41 -2.91
N GLU A 90 24.18 -11.29 -2.43
CA GLU A 90 23.76 -10.58 -1.22
C GLU A 90 23.89 -9.06 -1.35
N ILE A 91 22.85 -8.35 -0.93
CA ILE A 91 22.88 -6.92 -0.62
C ILE A 91 22.76 -6.78 0.90
N SER A 92 23.86 -6.51 1.60
CA SER A 92 23.86 -6.26 3.05
C SER A 92 23.65 -4.78 3.39
N GLY A 93 23.92 -3.88 2.44
CA GLY A 93 23.59 -2.45 2.51
C GLY A 93 22.39 -2.13 1.62
N SER A 94 22.58 -1.29 0.60
CA SER A 94 21.50 -0.89 -0.30
C SER A 94 21.87 -0.96 -1.79
N LEU A 95 20.90 -1.37 -2.61
CA LEU A 95 20.91 -1.20 -4.06
C LEU A 95 19.71 -0.34 -4.46
N THR A 96 19.97 0.88 -4.91
CA THR A 96 18.94 1.80 -5.42
C THR A 96 19.14 2.05 -6.90
N VAL A 97 18.10 1.85 -7.70
CA VAL A 97 18.04 2.24 -9.12
C VAL A 97 16.89 3.22 -9.28
N GLN A 98 17.21 4.47 -9.59
CA GLN A 98 16.25 5.57 -9.56
C GLN A 98 16.34 6.45 -10.81
N ALA A 99 15.20 6.77 -11.42
CA ALA A 99 15.14 7.67 -12.58
C ALA A 99 16.06 7.23 -13.74
N TYR A 100 16.11 5.92 -13.98
CA TYR A 100 16.79 5.29 -15.11
C TYR A 100 15.76 5.04 -16.21
N THR A 101 15.48 6.08 -17.00
CA THR A 101 14.28 6.15 -17.87
C THR A 101 14.29 5.18 -19.05
N GLN A 102 15.47 4.80 -19.53
CA GLN A 102 15.65 3.85 -20.63
C GLN A 102 16.04 2.43 -20.16
N LEU A 103 16.18 2.20 -18.85
CA LEU A 103 16.52 0.89 -18.32
C LEU A 103 15.40 -0.10 -18.65
N HIS A 104 15.73 -1.14 -19.39
CA HIS A 104 14.82 -2.19 -19.81
C HIS A 104 14.98 -3.45 -18.96
N SER A 105 16.23 -3.83 -18.65
CA SER A 105 16.52 -5.04 -17.88
C SER A 105 17.53 -4.85 -16.74
N LEU A 106 17.33 -5.63 -15.67
CA LEU A 106 18.22 -5.74 -14.53
C LEU A 106 18.41 -7.23 -14.22
N ASP A 107 19.65 -7.71 -14.31
CA ASP A 107 19.99 -9.08 -14.01
C ASP A 107 20.51 -9.23 -12.58
N LEU A 108 19.76 -9.96 -11.75
CA LEU A 108 20.05 -10.31 -10.36
C LEU A 108 19.92 -11.83 -10.16
N THR A 109 20.26 -12.63 -11.18
CA THR A 109 20.04 -14.09 -11.24
C THR A 109 20.42 -14.83 -9.95
N SER A 110 21.53 -14.45 -9.30
CA SER A 110 22.06 -15.13 -8.11
C SER A 110 21.59 -14.57 -6.76
N LEU A 111 20.81 -13.48 -6.77
CA LEU A 111 20.44 -12.75 -5.56
C LEU A 111 19.48 -13.58 -4.71
N SER A 112 19.84 -13.80 -3.45
CA SER A 112 18.99 -14.50 -2.48
C SER A 112 18.66 -13.70 -1.22
N LYS A 113 19.43 -12.64 -0.95
CA LYS A 113 19.27 -11.82 0.24
C LYS A 113 19.42 -10.35 -0.11
N ALA A 114 18.48 -9.53 0.34
CA ALA A 114 18.55 -8.08 0.16
C ALA A 114 18.08 -7.35 1.42
N GLU A 115 18.97 -6.58 2.03
CA GLU A 115 18.62 -5.67 3.13
C GLU A 115 17.82 -4.48 2.58
N GLU A 116 18.28 -3.82 1.51
CA GLU A 116 17.49 -2.80 0.82
C GLU A 116 17.64 -2.89 -0.71
N LEU A 117 16.52 -3.12 -1.41
CA LEU A 117 16.41 -3.09 -2.86
C LEU A 117 15.32 -2.09 -3.26
N SER A 118 15.70 -1.06 -4.01
CA SER A 118 14.80 0.05 -4.37
C SER A 118 14.87 0.35 -5.86
N LEU A 119 13.77 0.11 -6.56
CA LEU A 119 13.62 0.31 -8.01
C LEU A 119 12.51 1.35 -8.24
N ILE A 120 12.88 2.58 -8.59
CA ILE A 120 11.99 3.76 -8.56
C ILE A 120 12.06 4.55 -9.86
N SER A 121 10.90 4.90 -10.44
CA SER A 121 10.78 5.73 -11.64
C SER A 121 11.58 5.16 -12.81
N LEU A 122 11.21 3.94 -13.21
CA LEU A 122 11.84 3.14 -14.25
C LEU A 122 10.80 2.80 -15.35
N PRO A 123 10.32 3.80 -16.11
CA PRO A 123 9.18 3.65 -17.03
C PRO A 123 9.40 2.68 -18.20
N SER A 124 10.65 2.27 -18.48
CA SER A 124 10.98 1.28 -19.52
C SER A 124 11.33 -0.11 -18.97
N PHE A 125 11.39 -0.24 -17.63
CA PHE A 125 11.94 -1.42 -16.96
C PHE A 125 10.91 -2.54 -16.93
N ALA A 126 11.11 -3.54 -17.78
CA ALA A 126 10.16 -4.62 -18.01
C ALA A 126 10.69 -6.00 -17.62
N ILE A 127 12.01 -6.15 -17.48
CA ILE A 127 12.65 -7.45 -17.24
C ILE A 127 13.51 -7.38 -15.98
N LEU A 128 13.03 -8.03 -14.92
CA LEU A 128 13.82 -8.31 -13.73
C LEU A 128 14.15 -9.80 -13.71
N ASN A 129 15.44 -10.16 -13.81
CA ASN A 129 15.86 -11.55 -13.74
C ASN A 129 16.32 -11.90 -12.32
N LEU A 130 15.55 -12.71 -11.62
CA LEU A 130 15.79 -13.15 -10.25
C LEU A 130 15.72 -14.67 -10.13
N ASN A 131 16.14 -15.46 -11.14
CA ASN A 131 16.01 -16.94 -11.19
C ASN A 131 16.04 -17.66 -9.82
N LYS A 132 17.03 -17.37 -8.96
CA LYS A 132 17.14 -17.94 -7.60
C LYS A 132 16.04 -17.48 -6.63
N GLY A 133 15.64 -16.22 -6.72
CA GLY A 133 14.65 -15.54 -5.90
C GLY A 133 15.21 -15.06 -4.56
N ILE A 134 14.59 -14.02 -4.01
CA ILE A 134 14.92 -13.47 -2.70
C ILE A 134 14.19 -14.25 -1.62
N SER A 135 14.94 -14.87 -0.71
CA SER A 135 14.40 -15.63 0.43
C SER A 135 14.56 -14.91 1.78
N ASP A 136 15.40 -13.87 1.84
CA ASP A 136 15.60 -13.02 3.02
C ASP A 136 15.60 -11.55 2.58
N ALA A 137 14.58 -10.81 3.01
CA ALA A 137 14.32 -9.46 2.57
C ALA A 137 14.13 -8.50 3.76
N GLY A 138 14.93 -7.43 3.80
CA GLY A 138 14.75 -6.28 4.67
C GLY A 138 13.67 -5.36 4.11
N SER A 139 14.01 -4.52 3.15
CA SER A 139 13.13 -3.55 2.50
C SER A 139 13.18 -3.71 0.97
N ILE A 140 12.02 -3.90 0.36
CA ILE A 140 11.88 -3.94 -1.11
C ILE A 140 10.89 -2.86 -1.53
N LYS A 141 11.32 -1.97 -2.43
CA LYS A 141 10.47 -0.93 -3.04
C LYS A 141 10.51 -1.02 -4.56
N ILE A 142 9.33 -1.17 -5.16
CA ILE A 142 9.12 -1.22 -6.61
C ILE A 142 8.07 -0.16 -6.95
N SER A 143 8.52 0.96 -7.53
CA SER A 143 7.68 2.14 -7.71
C SER A 143 7.80 2.70 -9.12
N ASP A 144 6.68 2.92 -9.80
CA ASP A 144 6.63 3.57 -11.12
C ASP A 144 7.53 2.84 -12.14
N THR A 145 7.28 1.54 -12.33
CA THR A 145 8.01 0.68 -13.28
C THR A 145 7.09 0.09 -14.34
N ALA A 146 7.69 -0.40 -15.43
CA ALA A 146 6.97 -1.15 -16.47
C ALA A 146 6.92 -2.66 -16.22
N LEU A 147 7.34 -3.14 -15.04
CA LEU A 147 7.31 -4.55 -14.68
C LEU A 147 5.87 -5.09 -14.74
N SER A 148 5.73 -6.31 -15.23
CA SER A 148 4.45 -7.02 -15.28
C SER A 148 4.35 -8.16 -14.27
N SER A 149 5.46 -8.50 -13.61
CA SER A 149 5.57 -9.62 -12.69
C SER A 149 6.53 -9.28 -11.55
N LEU A 150 6.26 -9.86 -10.37
CA LEU A 150 7.12 -9.83 -9.20
C LEU A 150 7.79 -11.20 -8.95
N GLU A 151 7.86 -12.06 -9.97
CA GLU A 151 8.45 -13.39 -9.85
C GLU A 151 9.88 -13.31 -9.28
N GLY A 152 10.16 -14.14 -8.28
CA GLY A 152 11.43 -14.14 -7.56
C GLY A 152 11.57 -13.04 -6.50
N LEU A 153 10.70 -12.03 -6.44
CA LEU A 153 10.69 -11.00 -5.38
C LEU A 153 9.81 -11.36 -4.17
N THR A 154 9.00 -12.41 -4.22
CA THR A 154 7.97 -12.70 -3.20
C THR A 154 8.18 -14.02 -2.43
N ASN A 155 9.39 -14.60 -2.51
CA ASN A 155 9.71 -15.95 -2.01
C ASN A 155 10.19 -16.01 -0.55
N TYR A 156 9.59 -15.22 0.34
CA TYR A 156 9.97 -15.16 1.76
C TYR A 156 8.75 -15.25 2.68
N GLU A 157 8.97 -15.79 3.89
CA GLU A 157 7.93 -15.84 4.93
C GLU A 157 7.83 -14.55 5.74
N THR A 158 8.91 -13.77 5.78
CA THR A 158 8.96 -12.51 6.54
C THR A 158 9.73 -11.47 5.76
N VAL A 159 9.24 -10.22 5.81
CA VAL A 159 9.93 -9.05 5.27
C VAL A 159 9.92 -7.91 6.30
N GLY A 160 10.89 -7.01 6.22
CA GLY A 160 10.84 -5.74 6.93
C GLY A 160 9.75 -4.83 6.35
N SER A 161 9.99 -4.33 5.14
CA SER A 161 9.04 -3.52 4.36
C SER A 161 8.89 -4.02 2.93
N LEU A 162 7.67 -3.96 2.40
CA LEU A 162 7.39 -4.16 0.98
C LEU A 162 6.48 -3.04 0.50
N ASP A 163 6.94 -2.30 -0.51
CA ASP A 163 6.21 -1.22 -1.15
C ASP A 163 6.16 -1.47 -2.66
N VAL A 164 4.98 -1.81 -3.17
CA VAL A 164 4.73 -2.04 -4.59
C VAL A 164 3.67 -1.05 -5.03
N ASP A 165 4.12 0.07 -5.59
CA ASP A 165 3.28 1.21 -5.92
C ASP A 165 3.43 1.69 -7.38
N ASN A 166 2.34 2.16 -7.99
CA ASN A 166 2.38 2.78 -9.33
C ASN A 166 2.90 1.88 -10.47
N ASN A 167 2.78 0.55 -10.36
CA ASN A 167 3.21 -0.39 -11.43
C ASN A 167 2.01 -0.87 -12.25
N LYS A 168 1.61 -0.07 -13.24
CA LYS A 168 0.37 -0.26 -14.01
C LYS A 168 0.25 -1.58 -14.77
N ASN A 169 1.37 -2.25 -15.02
CA ASN A 169 1.40 -3.52 -15.74
C ASN A 169 1.31 -4.75 -14.81
N ILE A 170 1.38 -4.56 -13.48
CA ILE A 170 1.26 -5.66 -12.50
C ILE A 170 -0.22 -5.89 -12.20
N SER A 171 -0.76 -6.97 -12.76
CA SER A 171 -2.15 -7.41 -12.57
C SER A 171 -2.33 -8.48 -11.49
N SER A 172 -1.24 -9.00 -10.92
CA SER A 172 -1.32 -9.94 -9.81
C SER A 172 -0.13 -9.77 -8.87
N ILE A 173 -0.41 -9.70 -7.58
CA ILE A 173 0.56 -9.70 -6.50
C ILE A 173 0.24 -10.89 -5.60
N ASP A 174 0.93 -11.99 -5.88
CA ASP A 174 0.85 -13.21 -5.09
C ASP A 174 1.94 -13.23 -4.01
N LEU A 175 1.52 -13.08 -2.76
CA LEU A 175 2.35 -13.12 -1.57
C LEU A 175 1.95 -14.33 -0.69
N SER A 176 1.64 -15.46 -1.34
CA SER A 176 1.19 -16.70 -0.67
C SER A 176 2.21 -17.34 0.26
N SER A 177 3.48 -16.92 0.27
CA SER A 177 4.47 -17.36 1.27
C SER A 177 4.57 -16.43 2.47
N LEU A 178 4.13 -15.18 2.34
CA LEU A 178 4.35 -14.13 3.32
C LEU A 178 3.47 -14.34 4.56
N GLN A 179 4.09 -14.44 5.73
CA GLN A 179 3.42 -14.63 7.02
C GLN A 179 3.53 -13.41 7.93
N SER A 180 4.62 -12.63 7.82
CA SER A 180 4.90 -11.52 8.73
C SER A 180 5.55 -10.31 8.04
N VAL A 181 5.10 -9.09 8.37
CA VAL A 181 5.68 -7.83 7.89
C VAL A 181 6.07 -6.95 9.06
N LYS A 182 7.38 -6.73 9.28
CA LYS A 182 7.91 -6.06 10.49
C LYS A 182 7.58 -4.57 10.56
N ASP A 183 7.54 -3.87 9.43
CA ASP A 183 7.40 -2.42 9.38
C ASP A 183 6.18 -1.98 8.56
N THR A 184 6.20 -2.13 7.24
CA THR A 184 5.11 -1.66 6.36
C THR A 184 4.90 -2.56 5.15
N LEU A 185 3.63 -2.87 4.85
CA LEU A 185 3.19 -3.41 3.56
C LEU A 185 2.31 -2.39 2.85
N VAL A 186 2.76 -1.88 1.70
CA VAL A 186 1.99 -0.99 0.81
C VAL A 186 1.84 -1.67 -0.54
N LEU A 187 0.60 -1.94 -0.93
CA LEU A 187 0.25 -2.45 -2.25
C LEU A 187 -0.77 -1.50 -2.84
N SER A 188 -0.33 -0.63 -3.77
CA SER A 188 -1.17 0.47 -4.23
C SER A 188 -0.98 0.86 -5.69
N PHE A 189 -2.04 1.34 -6.35
CA PHE A 189 -1.96 1.96 -7.69
C PHE A 189 -1.22 1.11 -8.74
N ASN A 190 -1.42 -0.21 -8.71
CA ASN A 190 -0.82 -1.11 -9.71
C ASN A 190 -1.74 -1.16 -10.94
N SER A 191 -1.95 -2.32 -11.55
CA SER A 191 -3.01 -2.43 -12.58
C SER A 191 -4.39 -2.20 -11.95
N ASP A 192 -5.30 -1.56 -12.68
CA ASP A 192 -6.71 -1.41 -12.29
C ASP A 192 -7.40 -2.78 -12.03
N GLU A 193 -6.86 -3.86 -12.61
CA GLU A 193 -7.33 -5.25 -12.44
C GLU A 193 -6.45 -6.05 -11.46
N CYS A 194 -5.66 -5.38 -10.61
CA CYS A 194 -4.69 -6.07 -9.76
C CYS A 194 -5.38 -6.94 -8.71
N GLU A 195 -5.08 -8.24 -8.73
CA GLU A 195 -5.45 -9.19 -7.67
C GLU A 195 -4.33 -9.31 -6.63
N VAL A 196 -4.65 -9.18 -5.34
CA VAL A 196 -3.69 -9.31 -4.23
C VAL A 196 -4.03 -10.52 -3.35
N LYS A 197 -3.06 -11.44 -3.17
CA LYS A 197 -3.22 -12.66 -2.36
C LYS A 197 -2.27 -12.66 -1.17
N LEU A 198 -2.82 -12.55 0.03
CA LEU A 198 -2.12 -12.54 1.33
C LEU A 198 -2.67 -13.63 2.27
N ASP A 199 -3.13 -14.76 1.73
CA ASP A 199 -3.84 -15.77 2.53
C ASP A 199 -3.00 -16.44 3.61
N GLN A 200 -1.66 -16.36 3.54
CA GLN A 200 -0.76 -16.81 4.61
C GLN A 200 -0.33 -15.71 5.58
N LEU A 201 -0.65 -14.44 5.32
CA LEU A 201 -0.26 -13.34 6.20
C LEU A 201 -0.96 -13.51 7.55
N ILE A 202 -0.18 -13.60 8.62
CA ILE A 202 -0.69 -13.76 10.00
C ILE A 202 -0.67 -12.42 10.72
N TRP A 203 0.39 -11.63 10.49
CA TRP A 203 0.67 -10.40 11.21
C TRP A 203 1.35 -9.37 10.32
N ALA A 204 0.96 -8.10 10.46
CA ALA A 204 1.67 -6.98 9.85
C ALA A 204 1.79 -5.84 10.85
N SER A 205 2.88 -5.07 10.78
CA SER A 205 3.00 -3.84 11.55
C SER A 205 2.08 -2.76 10.98
N ASN A 206 2.22 -2.39 9.71
CA ASN A 206 1.27 -1.54 8.99
C ASN A 206 0.85 -2.18 7.68
N LEU A 207 -0.42 -2.00 7.30
CA LEU A 207 -1.00 -2.58 6.10
C LEU A 207 -1.79 -1.52 5.33
N THR A 208 -1.42 -1.27 4.07
CA THR A 208 -2.15 -0.41 3.14
C THR A 208 -2.46 -1.18 1.86
N ILE A 209 -3.75 -1.31 1.58
CA ILE A 209 -4.28 -1.90 0.35
C ILE A 209 -5.12 -0.82 -0.33
N GLN A 210 -4.68 -0.40 -1.51
CA GLN A 210 -5.30 0.71 -2.21
C GLN A 210 -5.36 0.52 -3.71
N ASP A 211 -6.49 0.83 -4.34
CA ASP A 211 -6.66 0.70 -5.78
C ASP A 211 -6.39 -0.74 -6.27
N VAL A 212 -7.08 -1.69 -5.64
CA VAL A 212 -6.97 -3.15 -5.88
C VAL A 212 -8.34 -3.71 -6.29
N ALA A 213 -8.35 -4.60 -7.28
CA ALA A 213 -9.55 -5.20 -7.85
C ALA A 213 -10.07 -6.41 -7.09
N ASP A 214 -9.17 -7.24 -6.57
CA ASP A 214 -9.52 -8.37 -5.71
C ASP A 214 -8.48 -8.56 -4.60
N PHE A 215 -8.93 -9.00 -3.42
CA PHE A 215 -8.10 -9.06 -2.23
C PHE A 215 -8.46 -10.22 -1.30
N SER A 216 -7.45 -11.02 -0.92
CA SER A 216 -7.59 -12.07 0.10
C SER A 216 -6.53 -11.98 1.20
N ALA A 217 -6.95 -12.15 2.46
CA ALA A 217 -6.07 -12.20 3.63
C ALA A 217 -6.64 -13.12 4.73
N SER A 218 -6.96 -14.37 4.36
CA SER A 218 -7.74 -15.29 5.20
C SER A 218 -7.14 -15.60 6.57
N ASN A 219 -5.81 -15.55 6.70
CA ASN A 219 -5.10 -15.86 7.95
C ASN A 219 -4.73 -14.64 8.79
N LEU A 220 -5.01 -13.42 8.33
CA LEU A 220 -4.59 -12.21 9.03
C LEU A 220 -5.24 -12.16 10.41
N THR A 221 -4.43 -12.15 11.45
CA THR A 221 -4.89 -12.15 12.85
C THR A 221 -4.75 -10.80 13.53
N LYS A 222 -3.74 -10.01 13.15
CA LYS A 222 -3.44 -8.74 13.77
C LYS A 222 -2.70 -7.80 12.81
N VAL A 223 -3.12 -6.54 12.82
CA VAL A 223 -2.32 -5.41 12.32
C VAL A 223 -1.89 -4.59 13.52
N ASN A 224 -0.60 -4.40 13.77
CA ASN A 224 -0.14 -3.77 15.02
C ASN A 224 -0.33 -2.25 15.03
N GLY A 225 -0.15 -1.61 13.89
CA GLY A 225 -0.30 -0.18 13.65
C GLY A 225 -1.53 0.09 12.81
N THR A 226 -1.38 0.90 11.75
CA THR A 226 -2.50 1.32 10.92
C THR A 226 -2.85 0.25 9.89
N PHE A 227 -4.16 -0.02 9.77
CA PHE A 227 -4.73 -0.76 8.65
C PHE A 227 -5.57 0.18 7.78
N ASN A 228 -5.14 0.39 6.54
CA ASN A 228 -5.82 1.20 5.55
C ASN A 228 -6.32 0.34 4.37
N LEU A 229 -7.61 0.44 4.07
CA LEU A 229 -8.27 -0.19 2.94
C LEU A 229 -9.03 0.89 2.15
N ALA A 230 -8.44 1.37 1.06
CA ALA A 230 -8.93 2.57 0.39
C ALA A 230 -9.02 2.48 -1.13
N TYR A 231 -10.03 3.11 -1.74
CA TYR A 231 -10.14 3.22 -3.20
C TYR A 231 -10.15 1.89 -3.96
N ASN A 232 -10.55 0.79 -3.33
CA ASN A 232 -10.60 -0.51 -3.98
C ASN A 232 -11.92 -0.72 -4.72
N THR A 233 -11.91 -1.64 -5.69
CA THR A 233 -13.04 -1.94 -6.57
C THR A 233 -13.64 -3.34 -6.35
N PHE A 234 -13.13 -4.12 -5.38
CA PHE A 234 -13.78 -5.37 -4.98
C PHE A 234 -15.15 -5.13 -4.34
N GLU A 235 -16.12 -5.99 -4.64
CA GLU A 235 -17.48 -5.92 -4.09
C GLU A 235 -17.58 -6.44 -2.65
N SER A 236 -16.66 -7.30 -2.22
CA SER A 236 -16.70 -7.91 -0.88
C SER A 236 -15.31 -8.18 -0.32
N VAL A 237 -15.18 -8.14 1.01
CA VAL A 237 -13.93 -8.52 1.69
C VAL A 237 -14.19 -9.17 3.05
N GLU A 238 -13.48 -10.26 3.34
CA GLU A 238 -13.62 -11.02 4.59
C GLU A 238 -12.28 -11.21 5.31
N PHE A 239 -12.25 -10.86 6.60
CA PHE A 239 -11.12 -11.09 7.51
C PHE A 239 -11.47 -12.14 8.57
N LYS A 240 -11.43 -13.42 8.18
CA LYS A 240 -11.88 -14.58 8.97
C LYS A 240 -11.26 -14.71 10.36
N LYS A 241 -10.05 -14.18 10.55
CA LYS A 241 -9.25 -14.35 11.78
C LYS A 241 -8.76 -13.05 12.41
N LEU A 242 -9.07 -11.88 11.84
CA LEU A 242 -8.54 -10.60 12.33
C LEU A 242 -9.16 -10.28 13.69
N LYS A 243 -8.34 -10.18 14.73
CA LYS A 243 -8.75 -9.95 16.12
C LYS A 243 -8.42 -8.55 16.60
N GLU A 244 -7.35 -7.95 16.09
CA GLU A 244 -6.83 -6.70 16.62
C GLU A 244 -6.25 -5.81 15.51
N VAL A 245 -6.59 -4.53 15.55
CA VAL A 245 -5.84 -3.45 14.88
C VAL A 245 -5.29 -2.56 15.98
N GLY A 246 -3.98 -2.57 16.22
CA GLY A 246 -3.39 -1.85 17.36
C GLY A 246 -3.32 -0.34 17.14
N GLY A 247 -3.30 0.13 15.89
CA GLY A 247 -3.46 1.54 15.53
C GLY A 247 -4.86 1.83 14.98
N SER A 248 -4.93 2.68 13.96
CA SER A 248 -6.20 3.05 13.33
C SER A 248 -6.65 2.06 12.26
N LEU A 249 -7.96 1.82 12.18
CA LEU A 249 -8.61 1.13 11.07
C LEU A 249 -9.30 2.17 10.18
N GLN A 250 -8.88 2.26 8.92
CA GLN A 250 -9.42 3.19 7.94
C GLN A 250 -9.96 2.42 6.73
N ILE A 251 -11.24 2.61 6.42
CA ILE A 251 -11.92 1.93 5.31
C ILE A 251 -12.70 2.98 4.52
N PHE A 252 -12.21 3.41 3.36
CA PHE A 252 -12.85 4.53 2.68
C PHE A 252 -12.70 4.53 1.16
N ALA A 253 -13.62 5.21 0.48
CA ALA A 253 -13.62 5.32 -0.98
C ALA A 253 -13.65 3.97 -1.72
N ASN A 254 -14.09 2.88 -1.08
CA ASN A 254 -14.34 1.60 -1.76
C ASN A 254 -15.79 1.63 -2.27
N ASN A 255 -16.01 2.32 -3.38
CA ASN A 255 -17.37 2.67 -3.82
C ASN A 255 -18.20 1.44 -4.18
N ASP A 256 -17.57 0.40 -4.72
CA ASP A 256 -18.22 -0.84 -5.18
C ASP A 256 -18.40 -1.87 -4.04
N LEU A 257 -17.86 -1.60 -2.85
CA LEU A 257 -17.94 -2.48 -1.69
C LEU A 257 -19.39 -2.59 -1.19
N THR A 258 -19.96 -3.78 -1.26
CA THR A 258 -21.32 -4.10 -0.79
C THR A 258 -21.33 -4.95 0.47
N ASP A 259 -20.27 -5.75 0.72
CA ASP A 259 -20.15 -6.59 1.90
C ASP A 259 -18.76 -6.48 2.55
N ILE A 260 -18.74 -6.39 3.87
CA ILE A 260 -17.51 -6.47 4.64
C ILE A 260 -17.72 -7.32 5.89
N SER A 261 -16.83 -8.29 6.10
CA SER A 261 -16.86 -9.16 7.27
C SER A 261 -15.56 -9.06 8.07
N VAL A 262 -15.66 -8.48 9.27
CA VAL A 262 -14.57 -8.36 10.25
C VAL A 262 -15.01 -8.87 11.62
N ASP A 263 -15.84 -9.93 11.61
CA ASP A 263 -16.62 -10.39 12.76
C ASP A 263 -15.79 -10.93 13.93
N LYS A 264 -14.49 -11.14 13.75
CA LYS A 264 -13.55 -11.56 14.79
C LYS A 264 -12.84 -10.40 15.49
N LEU A 265 -12.90 -9.18 14.95
CA LEU A 265 -12.20 -8.02 15.47
C LEU A 265 -12.76 -7.66 16.84
N THR A 266 -11.90 -7.57 17.86
CA THR A 266 -12.30 -7.21 19.22
C THR A 266 -11.79 -5.83 19.64
N THR A 267 -10.66 -5.38 19.10
CA THR A 267 -9.98 -4.16 19.55
C THR A 267 -9.44 -3.35 18.37
N ILE A 268 -9.67 -2.04 18.44
CA ILE A 268 -9.00 -1.02 17.62
C ILE A 268 -8.28 -0.07 18.61
N GLY A 269 -6.95 -0.02 18.60
CA GLY A 269 -6.17 0.81 19.53
C GLY A 269 -6.07 2.29 19.12
N GLY A 270 -6.47 2.62 17.88
CA GLY A 270 -6.53 3.98 17.36
C GLY A 270 -7.93 4.40 16.93
N GLU A 271 -8.00 5.22 15.89
CA GLU A 271 -9.27 5.66 15.30
C GLU A 271 -9.91 4.54 14.46
N PHE A 272 -11.22 4.39 14.55
CA PHE A 272 -12.00 3.66 13.56
C PHE A 272 -12.71 4.65 12.64
N ARG A 273 -12.23 4.75 11.39
CA ARG A 273 -12.74 5.68 10.40
C ARG A 273 -13.26 4.96 9.17
N MET A 274 -14.48 5.31 8.75
CA MET A 274 -15.11 4.75 7.57
C MET A 274 -15.96 5.80 6.85
N PHE A 275 -15.73 6.03 5.57
CA PHE A 275 -16.48 7.03 4.79
C PHE A 275 -16.39 6.73 3.30
N ASN A 276 -17.33 7.23 2.51
CA ASN A 276 -17.34 7.04 1.05
C ASN A 276 -17.26 5.56 0.60
N ASN A 277 -17.94 4.63 1.28
CA ASN A 277 -18.18 3.29 0.75
C ASN A 277 -19.65 3.26 0.32
N THR A 278 -19.92 3.71 -0.91
CA THR A 278 -21.26 4.19 -1.32
C THR A 278 -22.30 3.10 -1.42
N GLU A 279 -21.91 1.90 -1.86
CA GLU A 279 -22.81 0.73 -2.01
C GLU A 279 -22.88 -0.13 -0.73
N LEU A 280 -22.12 0.23 0.32
CA LEU A 280 -22.13 -0.50 1.60
C LEU A 280 -23.33 -0.06 2.45
N GLU A 281 -24.46 -0.75 2.26
CA GLU A 281 -25.72 -0.43 2.93
C GLU A 281 -25.96 -1.28 4.19
N ASP A 282 -25.44 -2.51 4.25
CA ASP A 282 -25.63 -3.42 5.39
C ASP A 282 -24.30 -3.74 6.09
N MET A 283 -24.30 -3.54 7.40
CA MET A 283 -23.19 -3.82 8.29
C MET A 283 -23.69 -4.37 9.64
N GLU A 284 -24.82 -5.06 9.67
CA GLU A 284 -25.43 -5.55 10.91
C GLU A 284 -24.47 -6.46 11.70
N ASP A 285 -23.77 -7.35 11.00
CA ASP A 285 -22.90 -8.38 11.59
C ASP A 285 -21.38 -8.14 11.39
N SER A 286 -21.00 -7.17 10.55
CA SER A 286 -19.61 -6.92 10.14
C SER A 286 -18.62 -6.73 11.30
N PHE A 287 -19.08 -6.14 12.41
CA PHE A 287 -18.27 -5.82 13.60
C PHE A 287 -18.86 -6.43 14.89
N SER A 288 -19.53 -7.59 14.79
CA SER A 288 -20.29 -8.20 15.88
C SER A 288 -19.49 -8.51 17.16
N LYS A 289 -18.16 -8.64 17.08
CA LYS A 289 -17.27 -8.87 18.25
C LYS A 289 -16.47 -7.67 18.71
N LEU A 290 -16.60 -6.51 18.08
CA LEU A 290 -15.86 -5.31 18.46
C LEU A 290 -16.24 -4.90 19.88
N GLN A 291 -15.25 -4.79 20.76
CA GLN A 291 -15.43 -4.50 22.19
C GLN A 291 -14.86 -3.13 22.58
N THR A 292 -13.69 -2.78 22.05
CA THR A 292 -12.97 -1.57 22.45
C THR A 292 -12.47 -0.80 21.22
N VAL A 293 -12.69 0.51 21.23
CA VAL A 293 -11.99 1.46 20.37
C VAL A 293 -11.30 2.51 21.24
N GLU A 294 -9.98 2.50 21.31
CA GLU A 294 -9.23 3.41 22.19
C GLU A 294 -9.14 4.84 21.62
N GLY A 295 -9.44 5.02 20.32
CA GLY A 295 -9.55 6.32 19.66
C GLY A 295 -10.99 6.77 19.39
N ALA A 296 -11.14 7.67 18.41
CA ALA A 296 -12.44 8.11 17.94
C ALA A 296 -13.07 7.08 16.97
N VAL A 297 -14.39 7.06 16.92
CA VAL A 297 -15.16 6.37 15.87
C VAL A 297 -15.80 7.43 15.00
N ASN A 298 -15.52 7.39 13.69
CA ASN A 298 -16.11 8.27 12.70
C ASN A 298 -16.56 7.47 11.48
N ILE A 299 -17.87 7.26 11.37
CA ILE A 299 -18.48 6.46 10.30
C ILE A 299 -19.48 7.33 9.53
N GLU A 300 -19.29 7.44 8.22
CA GLU A 300 -20.18 8.11 7.28
C GLU A 300 -20.52 7.18 6.10
N GLY A 301 -21.78 7.13 5.66
CA GLY A 301 -22.13 6.29 4.50
C GLY A 301 -23.62 6.24 4.19
N ASN A 302 -24.03 5.30 3.34
CA ASN A 302 -25.45 5.01 3.05
C ASN A 302 -25.98 3.82 3.87
N ILE A 303 -25.47 3.64 5.09
CA ILE A 303 -25.67 2.42 5.89
C ILE A 303 -27.09 2.39 6.49
N ALA A 304 -27.90 1.43 6.04
CA ALA A 304 -29.26 1.16 6.51
C ALA A 304 -29.28 0.30 7.77
N ASN A 305 -28.36 -0.67 7.89
CA ASN A 305 -28.27 -1.61 9.00
C ASN A 305 -26.86 -1.57 9.62
N PHE A 306 -26.77 -1.29 10.92
CA PHE A 306 -25.48 -1.26 11.62
C PHE A 306 -25.66 -1.53 13.12
N THR A 307 -24.88 -2.47 13.65
CA THR A 307 -24.88 -2.76 15.08
C THR A 307 -23.48 -2.99 15.63
N LEU A 308 -23.31 -2.71 16.93
CA LEU A 308 -22.09 -2.99 17.68
C LEU A 308 -22.48 -3.65 19.02
N PRO A 309 -22.95 -4.90 19.00
CA PRO A 309 -23.64 -5.51 20.15
C PRO A 309 -22.71 -5.76 21.34
N LYS A 310 -21.40 -5.95 21.08
CA LYS A 310 -20.39 -6.20 22.12
C LYS A 310 -19.54 -4.99 22.47
N LEU A 311 -19.79 -3.82 21.89
CA LEU A 311 -19.03 -2.62 22.18
C LEU A 311 -19.23 -2.22 23.64
N LYS A 312 -18.13 -2.16 24.38
CA LYS A 312 -18.07 -1.81 25.79
C LYS A 312 -17.49 -0.42 25.99
N GLU A 313 -16.56 -0.02 25.13
CA GLU A 313 -15.68 1.10 25.41
C GLU A 313 -15.27 1.84 24.14
N VAL A 314 -15.41 3.18 24.18
CA VAL A 314 -14.84 4.13 23.22
C VAL A 314 -14.22 5.28 23.99
N ASP A 315 -12.90 5.46 23.89
CA ASP A 315 -12.17 6.49 24.65
C ASP A 315 -12.12 7.85 23.92
N GLY A 316 -12.43 7.86 22.62
CA GLY A 316 -12.59 9.06 21.79
C GLY A 316 -14.02 9.60 21.67
N THR A 317 -14.28 10.34 20.59
CA THR A 317 -15.65 10.71 20.18
C THR A 317 -16.29 9.58 19.40
N PHE A 318 -17.62 9.53 19.37
CA PHE A 318 -18.36 8.63 18.49
C PHE A 318 -19.27 9.44 17.57
N THR A 319 -19.07 9.33 16.27
CA THR A 319 -19.88 9.97 15.23
C THR A 319 -20.29 8.91 14.20
N PHE A 320 -21.60 8.79 13.98
CA PHE A 320 -22.18 7.96 12.92
C PHE A 320 -23.17 8.80 12.10
N GLU A 321 -22.88 9.04 10.83
CA GLU A 321 -23.72 9.82 9.94
C GLU A 321 -24.12 8.95 8.74
N THR A 322 -25.38 8.55 8.67
CA THR A 322 -25.89 7.78 7.54
C THR A 322 -26.77 8.64 6.65
N LYS A 323 -26.74 8.38 5.34
CA LYS A 323 -27.63 8.92 4.32
C LYS A 323 -28.89 8.05 4.13
N SER A 324 -28.94 6.86 4.71
CA SER A 324 -30.12 6.00 4.69
C SER A 324 -31.19 6.53 5.63
N ASP A 325 -32.43 6.65 5.15
CA ASP A 325 -33.57 7.01 5.99
C ASP A 325 -34.15 5.82 6.77
N GLU A 326 -33.61 4.62 6.58
CA GLU A 326 -34.07 3.40 7.23
C GLU A 326 -33.58 3.27 8.68
N PHE A 327 -32.42 3.85 8.99
CA PHE A 327 -31.74 3.71 10.29
C PHE A 327 -32.36 4.56 11.42
N ASP A 328 -32.56 3.97 12.61
CA ASP A 328 -33.03 4.70 13.81
C ASP A 328 -31.90 5.01 14.81
N CYS A 329 -31.44 6.26 14.80
CA CYS A 329 -30.47 6.77 15.77
C CYS A 329 -30.95 6.76 17.23
N SER A 330 -32.25 6.66 17.52
CA SER A 330 -32.79 6.85 18.88
C SER A 330 -32.36 5.74 19.84
N ALA A 331 -32.45 4.48 19.40
CA ALA A 331 -32.00 3.33 20.18
C ALA A 331 -30.47 3.27 20.24
N PHE A 332 -29.82 3.55 19.11
CA PHE A 332 -28.36 3.49 18.99
C PHE A 332 -27.67 4.52 19.91
N LYS A 333 -28.09 5.79 19.90
CA LYS A 333 -27.59 6.83 20.82
C LYS A 333 -27.70 6.45 22.29
N LYS A 334 -28.80 5.79 22.70
CA LYS A 334 -29.00 5.36 24.10
C LYS A 334 -27.98 4.30 24.52
N LYS A 335 -27.66 3.35 23.64
CA LYS A 335 -26.60 2.36 23.88
C LYS A 335 -25.24 3.04 23.97
N LEU A 336 -24.93 3.93 23.02
CA LEU A 336 -23.63 4.59 22.93
C LEU A 336 -23.29 5.50 24.12
N LYS A 337 -24.29 6.13 24.76
CA LYS A 337 -24.07 6.96 25.97
C LYS A 337 -23.44 6.19 27.14
N LYS A 338 -23.54 4.87 27.15
CA LYS A 338 -22.95 4.02 28.21
C LYS A 338 -21.53 3.56 27.91
N VAL A 339 -21.11 3.63 26.64
CA VAL A 339 -19.82 3.07 26.18
C VAL A 339 -18.79 4.15 25.84
N VAL A 340 -19.24 5.35 25.44
CA VAL A 340 -18.35 6.48 25.15
C VAL A 340 -17.91 7.17 26.45
N LYS A 341 -16.60 7.24 26.69
CA LYS A 341 -16.03 7.83 27.90
C LYS A 341 -15.89 9.36 27.82
N GLY A 342 -15.54 9.96 28.97
CA GLY A 342 -15.12 11.37 29.05
C GLY A 342 -16.26 12.40 28.95
N GLY A 343 -17.51 12.00 29.19
CA GLY A 343 -18.67 12.91 29.17
C GLY A 343 -19.05 13.41 27.77
N LYS A 344 -18.44 12.86 26.72
CA LYS A 344 -18.72 13.19 25.32
C LYS A 344 -20.06 12.58 24.92
N SER A 345 -20.97 13.39 24.38
CA SER A 345 -22.23 12.86 23.85
C SER A 345 -22.01 12.25 22.46
N PRO A 346 -22.36 10.98 22.22
CA PRO A 346 -22.24 10.37 20.90
C PRO A 346 -23.16 11.08 19.89
N LYS A 347 -22.65 11.29 18.68
CA LYS A 347 -23.40 11.83 17.54
C LYS A 347 -23.90 10.68 16.67
N CYS A 348 -25.17 10.76 16.32
CA CYS A 348 -25.77 9.89 15.30
C CYS A 348 -26.79 10.73 14.51
N SER A 349 -26.68 10.74 13.19
CA SER A 349 -27.60 11.42 12.29
C SER A 349 -28.05 10.48 11.18
N ALA A 350 -29.34 10.54 10.87
CA ALA A 350 -29.98 9.87 9.74
C ALA A 350 -31.07 10.82 9.20
N PRO A 351 -31.35 10.83 7.88
CA PRO A 351 -32.48 11.57 7.34
C PRO A 351 -33.79 11.19 8.01
N LYS A 352 -34.70 12.15 8.09
CA LYS A 352 -36.07 11.85 8.54
C LYS A 352 -36.75 11.05 7.45
N LYS A 353 -37.26 9.85 7.78
CA LYS A 353 -38.16 9.09 6.89
C LYS A 353 -39.17 10.03 6.26
N LYS A 354 -39.13 10.18 4.93
CA LYS A 354 -40.20 10.86 4.22
C LYS A 354 -41.44 10.02 4.45
N LYS A 355 -42.39 10.53 5.26
CA LYS A 355 -43.71 9.90 5.37
C LYS A 355 -44.25 9.81 3.95
N SER A 356 -44.35 8.60 3.40
CA SER A 356 -45.22 8.38 2.25
C SER A 356 -46.59 8.87 2.69
N SER A 357 -47.11 9.86 1.98
CA SER A 357 -48.47 10.33 2.20
C SER A 357 -49.39 9.15 1.88
N SER A 358 -49.81 8.45 2.92
CA SER A 358 -50.91 7.51 2.86
C SER A 358 -52.13 8.27 2.33
N SER A 359 -52.43 8.04 1.05
CA SER A 359 -53.59 8.61 0.40
C SER A 359 -54.82 8.08 1.12
N LYS A 360 -55.47 8.98 1.86
CA LYS A 360 -56.76 8.75 2.51
C LYS A 360 -57.74 8.23 1.47
N LYS A 361 -58.26 7.03 1.73
CA LYS A 361 -59.46 6.47 1.11
C LYS A 361 -60.61 7.44 1.36
N GLY A 362 -61.07 8.14 0.33
CA GLY A 362 -62.20 9.05 0.35
C GLY A 362 -63.06 8.80 -0.87
N SER A 363 -64.15 8.09 -0.67
CA SER A 363 -65.16 7.72 -1.66
C SER A 363 -65.95 8.94 -2.13
N SER A 364 -66.07 9.14 -3.44
CA SER A 364 -67.27 9.74 -4.06
C SER A 364 -67.38 9.33 -5.53
N SER A 365 -68.62 9.28 -5.97
CA SER A 365 -69.21 8.47 -7.03
C SER A 365 -69.27 9.17 -8.40
N THR A 366 -69.01 8.38 -9.45
CA THR A 366 -69.73 8.28 -10.73
C THR A 366 -69.89 9.53 -11.62
N SER A 367 -69.26 9.49 -12.80
CA SER A 367 -69.99 9.51 -14.07
C SER A 367 -69.17 8.91 -15.21
N SER A 368 -69.86 8.14 -16.03
CA SER A 368 -69.43 7.28 -17.13
C SER A 368 -69.10 8.03 -18.42
N SER A 369 -68.13 7.54 -19.19
CA SER A 369 -68.40 7.13 -20.58
C SER A 369 -67.25 6.30 -21.15
N SER A 370 -67.67 5.32 -21.95
CA SER A 370 -66.96 4.22 -22.58
C SER A 370 -66.16 4.60 -23.81
N SER A 371 -65.04 3.92 -24.07
CA SER A 371 -64.87 3.16 -25.32
C SER A 371 -63.64 2.23 -25.23
N SER A 372 -63.91 0.97 -25.57
CA SER A 372 -62.99 -0.14 -25.76
C SER A 372 -62.37 -0.12 -27.16
N SER A 373 -61.16 -0.67 -27.30
CA SER A 373 -60.76 -1.71 -28.27
C SER A 373 -59.23 -1.85 -28.28
N THR A 374 -58.68 -2.93 -27.74
CA THR A 374 -58.19 -4.15 -28.43
C THR A 374 -57.14 -3.95 -29.53
N ASP A 375 -55.94 -4.42 -29.20
CA ASP A 375 -54.95 -5.19 -29.99
C ASP A 375 -54.86 -4.99 -31.51
N SER A 376 -53.65 -4.73 -31.98
CA SER A 376 -53.07 -5.50 -33.08
C SER A 376 -51.56 -5.28 -33.22
N SER A 377 -50.87 -6.41 -33.25
CA SER A 377 -49.49 -6.63 -33.65
C SER A 377 -49.25 -6.30 -35.12
N SER A 378 -48.09 -5.73 -35.46
CA SER A 378 -47.40 -6.07 -36.70
C SER A 378 -45.91 -5.76 -36.64
N SER A 379 -45.15 -6.82 -36.89
CA SER A 379 -43.75 -6.89 -37.25
C SER A 379 -43.34 -5.96 -38.40
N GLY A 380 -42.14 -5.39 -38.30
CA GLY A 380 -41.43 -4.74 -39.40
C GLY A 380 -39.93 -4.78 -39.15
N SER A 381 -39.27 -5.79 -39.71
CA SER A 381 -37.81 -5.93 -39.71
C SER A 381 -37.20 -5.07 -40.83
N SER A 382 -36.19 -4.26 -40.51
CA SER A 382 -35.13 -3.92 -41.46
C SER A 382 -33.88 -3.43 -40.72
N SER A 383 -32.79 -4.14 -40.99
CA SER A 383 -31.39 -3.90 -40.68
C SER A 383 -30.87 -2.53 -41.13
N SER A 384 -30.00 -1.89 -40.33
CA SER A 384 -28.56 -1.71 -40.65
C SER A 384 -27.83 -0.73 -39.71
N SER A 385 -26.55 -1.05 -39.47
CA SER A 385 -25.39 -0.20 -39.15
C SER A 385 -25.30 0.52 -37.78
N SER A 386 -24.55 -0.12 -36.89
CA SER A 386 -23.35 0.40 -36.20
C SER A 386 -23.15 1.93 -36.07
N SER A 387 -23.19 2.41 -34.82
CA SER A 387 -22.22 3.38 -34.30
C SER A 387 -22.21 3.33 -32.78
N SER A 388 -21.09 2.87 -32.22
CA SER A 388 -20.75 2.97 -30.80
C SER A 388 -20.62 4.43 -30.38
N SER A 389 -21.41 4.86 -29.39
CA SER A 389 -21.20 6.13 -28.70
C SER A 389 -21.08 5.86 -27.20
N THR A 390 -19.84 5.94 -26.73
CA THR A 390 -19.42 6.11 -25.34
C THR A 390 -20.21 7.25 -24.69
N LYS A 391 -20.92 6.95 -23.60
CA LYS A 391 -21.54 7.97 -22.75
C LYS A 391 -20.54 8.38 -21.67
N SER A 392 -19.91 9.53 -21.87
CA SER A 392 -19.27 10.30 -20.80
C SER A 392 -20.37 10.88 -19.89
N SER A 393 -20.45 10.43 -18.65
CA SER A 393 -21.26 11.11 -17.62
C SER A 393 -20.44 12.20 -16.95
N ASN A 394 -20.66 13.45 -17.39
CA ASN A 394 -20.27 14.63 -16.64
C ASN A 394 -21.15 14.75 -15.40
N ALA A 395 -20.57 14.57 -14.21
CA ALA A 395 -21.17 14.98 -12.95
C ALA A 395 -20.32 16.10 -12.34
N ASN A 396 -20.75 17.35 -12.56
CA ASN A 396 -20.27 18.50 -11.83
C ASN A 396 -20.76 18.41 -10.37
N VAL A 397 -19.85 18.17 -9.44
CA VAL A 397 -20.10 18.37 -8.00
C VAL A 397 -19.26 19.56 -7.53
N LEU A 398 -19.96 20.63 -7.17
CA LEU A 398 -19.41 21.81 -6.52
C LEU A 398 -18.92 21.45 -5.11
N ILE A 399 -17.60 21.38 -4.93
CA ILE A 399 -16.96 21.22 -3.62
C ILE A 399 -16.86 22.61 -2.99
N ASN A 400 -17.63 22.83 -1.93
CA ASN A 400 -17.49 24.01 -1.09
C ASN A 400 -16.16 23.89 -0.32
N SER A 401 -15.25 24.83 -0.56
CA SER A 401 -13.96 24.90 0.11
C SER A 401 -14.16 25.32 1.56
N THR A 402 -13.69 24.48 2.49
CA THR A 402 -13.15 24.81 3.83
C THR A 402 -13.22 23.55 4.70
N PHE A 403 -12.20 22.70 4.64
CA PHE A 403 -11.68 21.89 5.77
C PHE A 403 -10.49 21.07 5.25
N ILE A 404 -9.32 21.71 5.17
CA ILE A 404 -8.04 21.01 5.03
C ILE A 404 -7.49 20.88 6.45
N LEU A 405 -7.48 19.67 6.99
CA LEU A 405 -6.69 19.31 8.16
C LEU A 405 -5.75 18.17 7.77
N THR A 406 -4.51 18.56 7.49
CA THR A 406 -3.25 17.84 7.66
C THR A 406 -3.29 16.31 7.64
N ILE A 407 -3.07 15.73 6.46
CA ILE A 407 -2.53 14.38 6.30
C ILE A 407 -1.01 14.54 6.19
N ALA A 408 -0.28 14.15 7.23
CA ALA A 408 1.15 13.91 7.11
C ALA A 408 1.34 12.49 6.58
N ILE A 409 1.33 12.34 5.26
CA ILE A 409 1.96 11.22 4.58
C ILE A 409 3.21 11.80 3.93
N GLY A 410 4.37 11.42 4.46
CA GLY A 410 5.64 11.64 3.82
C GLY A 410 5.72 10.76 2.59
N ALA A 411 5.24 11.28 1.46
CA ALA A 411 5.60 10.80 0.13
C ALA A 411 6.43 11.93 -0.51
N VAL A 412 7.71 11.65 -0.72
CA VAL A 412 8.68 12.53 -1.37
C VAL A 412 8.23 12.75 -2.82
N PHE A 413 7.55 13.86 -3.08
CA PHE A 413 7.41 14.41 -4.43
C PHE A 413 8.67 15.21 -4.76
N ALA A 414 9.57 14.62 -5.55
CA ALA A 414 10.55 15.38 -6.30
C ALA A 414 9.95 15.69 -7.69
N LEU A 415 9.48 16.92 -7.88
CA LEU A 415 9.12 17.47 -9.19
C LEU A 415 10.17 18.51 -9.59
N PHE A 416 10.81 18.23 -10.72
CA PHE A 416 11.50 19.11 -11.66
C PHE A 416 11.51 20.62 -11.38
N VAL A 417 12.72 21.14 -11.07
CA VAL A 417 13.42 22.18 -11.84
C VAL A 417 14.88 21.78 -11.93
#